data_AF-A0A7V3SP50-F1
#
_entry.id   AF-A0A7V3SP50-F1
#
_cell.length_a   1.000
_cell.length_b   1.000
_cell.length_c   1.000
_cell.angle_alpha   90.00
_cell.angle_beta   90.00
_cell.angle_gamma   90.00
#
_symmetry.space_group_name_H-M   'P 1'
#
loop_
_entity.id
_entity.type
_entity.pdbx_description
1 polymer ?
#
loop_
_entity_poly.entity_id
_entity_poly.type
_entity_poly.pdbx_seq_one_letter_code
_entity_poly.pdbx_strand_id
1 'polypeptide(L)'
;MHTIDFETHNAEVQQVWEAYRAGKPVRVPIIWGINARFTMWMPEANPRGITFEQYFHDPQLMLERQVEHIYWVRHHVPQDTEMGMPQKGWDVYVDFQNVYESAWLGCTVRYYPDQVPDVEPLLVGDKK
;
A
#
# COMPACT_ATOMS: atom_id res chain seq x y z
N MET A 1 11.65 -22.23 -4.00
CA MET A 1 11.28 -20.81 -4.21
C MET A 1 12.50 -20.15 -4.84
N HIS A 2 12.38 -19.57 -6.03
CA HIS A 2 13.52 -18.90 -6.67
C HIS A 2 13.81 -17.61 -5.91
N THR A 3 15.01 -17.46 -5.37
CA THR A 3 15.49 -16.19 -4.80
C THR A 3 15.71 -15.21 -5.94
N ILE A 4 15.08 -14.04 -5.88
CA ILE A 4 15.26 -12.98 -6.88
C ILE A 4 16.57 -12.25 -6.56
N ASP A 5 17.42 -12.11 -7.57
CA ASP A 5 18.54 -11.18 -7.51
C ASP A 5 18.00 -9.76 -7.76
N PHE A 6 17.92 -8.95 -6.69
CA PHE A 6 17.38 -7.60 -6.77
C PHE A 6 18.23 -6.66 -7.61
N GLU A 7 19.56 -6.85 -7.68
CA GLU A 7 20.40 -5.97 -8.48
C GLU A 7 20.13 -6.18 -9.97
N THR A 8 20.14 -7.43 -10.41
CA THR A 8 19.81 -7.81 -11.79
C THR A 8 18.38 -7.40 -12.16
N HIS A 9 17.41 -7.68 -11.29
CA HIS A 9 16.01 -7.28 -11.49
C HIS A 9 15.86 -5.76 -11.62
N ASN A 10 16.46 -4.97 -10.73
CA ASN A 10 16.33 -3.52 -10.73
C ASN A 10 16.95 -2.91 -12.00
N ALA A 11 18.07 -3.46 -12.50
CA ALA A 11 18.68 -3.04 -13.76
C ALA A 11 17.76 -3.32 -14.96
N GLU A 12 17.11 -4.49 -15.01
CA GLU A 12 16.14 -4.81 -16.05
C GLU A 12 14.91 -3.91 -15.99
N VAL A 13 14.35 -3.68 -14.80
CA VAL A 13 13.19 -2.80 -14.59
C VAL A 13 13.49 -1.37 -15.04
N GLN A 14 14.70 -0.87 -14.75
CA GLN A 14 15.13 0.44 -15.22
C GLN A 14 15.09 0.54 -16.76
N GLN A 15 15.68 -0.44 -17.46
CA GLN A 15 15.67 -0.48 -18.92
C GLN A 15 14.25 -0.55 -19.50
N VAL A 16 13.37 -1.33 -18.88
CA VAL A 16 11.96 -1.46 -19.28
C VAL A 16 11.24 -0.12 -19.16
N TRP A 17 11.40 0.60 -18.06
CA TRP A 17 10.78 1.91 -17.86
C TRP A 17 11.35 2.98 -18.78
N GLU A 18 12.67 3.00 -19.01
CA GLU A 18 13.31 3.92 -19.95
C GLU A 18 12.79 3.70 -21.37
N ALA A 19 12.73 2.46 -21.84
CA ALA A 19 12.21 2.08 -23.15
C ALA A 19 10.72 2.43 -23.30
N TYR A 20 9.91 2.15 -22.28
CA TYR A 20 8.49 2.50 -22.26
C TYR A 20 8.27 4.01 -22.35
N ARG A 21 8.98 4.80 -21.54
CA ARG A 21 8.89 6.28 -21.54
C ARG A 21 9.41 6.90 -22.84
N ALA A 22 10.36 6.25 -23.51
CA ALA A 22 10.86 6.65 -24.83
C ALA A 22 9.92 6.28 -26.00
N GLY A 23 8.76 5.64 -25.72
CA GLY A 23 7.81 5.20 -26.75
C GLY A 23 8.29 3.99 -27.56
N LYS A 24 9.28 3.24 -27.06
CA LYS A 24 9.85 2.05 -27.71
C LYS A 24 9.91 0.87 -26.71
N PRO A 25 8.76 0.42 -26.16
CA PRO A 25 8.74 -0.56 -25.09
C PRO A 25 9.35 -1.89 -25.54
N VAL A 26 10.28 -2.43 -24.75
CA VAL A 26 10.78 -3.82 -24.91
C VAL A 26 9.75 -4.85 -24.45
N ARG A 27 8.88 -4.44 -23.52
CA ARG A 27 7.66 -5.11 -23.06
C ARG A 27 6.78 -4.11 -22.31
N VAL A 28 5.55 -4.51 -21.98
CA VAL A 28 4.64 -3.72 -21.14
C VAL A 28 5.11 -3.80 -19.67
N PRO A 29 5.33 -2.67 -18.96
CA PRO A 29 5.58 -2.67 -17.53
C PRO A 29 4.33 -3.09 -16.75
N ILE A 30 4.50 -3.94 -15.74
CA ILE A 30 3.44 -4.48 -14.88
C ILE A 30 3.75 -4.06 -13.44
N ILE A 31 2.80 -3.35 -12.83
CA ILE A 31 2.83 -2.97 -11.42
C ILE A 31 1.52 -3.36 -10.75
N TRP A 32 1.56 -3.58 -9.44
CA TRP A 32 0.37 -3.90 -8.66
C TRP A 32 -0.08 -2.69 -7.83
N GLY A 33 -1.36 -2.34 -7.91
CA GLY A 33 -1.98 -1.30 -7.08
C GLY A 33 -2.22 -1.77 -5.64
N ILE A 34 -1.15 -2.06 -4.91
CA ILE A 34 -1.18 -2.58 -3.54
C ILE A 34 -0.94 -1.41 -2.57
N ASN A 35 -1.67 -1.42 -1.46
CA ASN A 35 -1.45 -0.53 -0.33
C ASN A 35 -1.50 -1.33 0.99
N ALA A 36 -1.34 -0.64 2.12
CA ALA A 36 -1.25 -1.25 3.45
C ALA A 36 -2.41 -2.23 3.75
N ARG A 37 -3.62 -1.98 3.22
CA ARG A 37 -4.82 -2.80 3.47
C ARG A 37 -4.63 -4.29 3.11
N PHE A 38 -3.86 -4.58 2.06
CA PHE A 38 -3.62 -5.95 1.62
C PHE A 38 -2.74 -6.74 2.58
N THR A 39 -1.93 -6.04 3.37
CA THR A 39 -1.00 -6.64 4.33
C THR A 39 -1.45 -6.47 5.78
N MET A 40 -2.62 -5.89 6.05
CA MET A 40 -3.09 -5.66 7.43
C MET A 40 -3.33 -6.96 8.18
N TRP A 41 -3.87 -7.98 7.51
CA TRP A 41 -4.21 -9.26 8.13
C TRP A 41 -3.23 -10.39 7.85
N MET A 42 -2.09 -10.07 7.23
CA MET A 42 -1.06 -11.06 6.91
C MET A 42 -0.06 -11.12 8.08
N PRO A 43 0.02 -12.23 8.85
CA PRO A 43 0.94 -12.32 9.99
C PRO A 43 2.41 -12.09 9.60
N GLU A 44 2.82 -12.60 8.45
CA GLU A 44 4.16 -12.38 7.88
C GLU A 44 4.47 -10.93 7.47
N ALA A 45 3.46 -10.08 7.22
CA ALA A 45 3.63 -8.68 6.82
C ALA A 45 3.20 -7.66 7.89
N ASN A 46 2.44 -8.10 8.90
CA ASN A 46 1.98 -7.36 10.08
C ASN A 46 2.11 -8.25 11.34
N PRO A 47 3.33 -8.63 11.74
CA PRO A 47 3.54 -9.54 12.86
C PRO A 47 3.10 -8.96 14.21
N ARG A 48 3.02 -7.62 14.30
CA ARG A 48 2.53 -6.91 15.49
C ARG A 48 1.01 -6.90 15.61
N GLY A 49 0.29 -7.31 14.57
CA GLY A 49 -1.16 -7.29 14.54
C GLY A 49 -1.76 -5.89 14.66
N ILE A 50 -1.09 -4.87 14.10
CA ILE A 50 -1.58 -3.49 14.11
C ILE A 50 -2.95 -3.45 13.44
N THR A 51 -3.95 -2.91 14.15
CA THR A 51 -5.31 -2.76 13.63
C THR A 51 -5.45 -1.46 12.84
N PHE A 52 -6.53 -1.33 12.05
CA PHE A 52 -6.83 -0.06 11.40
C PHE A 52 -7.13 1.07 12.38
N GLU A 53 -7.76 0.77 13.52
CA GLU A 53 -8.02 1.77 14.55
C GLU A 53 -6.71 2.37 15.09
N GLN A 54 -5.73 1.52 15.40
CA GLN A 54 -4.39 1.95 15.80
C GLN A 54 -3.69 2.72 14.68
N TYR A 55 -3.73 2.20 13.46
CA TYR A 55 -3.13 2.83 12.27
C TYR A 55 -3.69 4.23 12.00
N PHE A 56 -4.99 4.45 12.23
CA PHE A 56 -5.65 5.75 11.98
C PHE A 56 -5.37 6.77 13.08
N HIS A 57 -5.25 6.33 14.33
CA HIS A 57 -5.20 7.22 15.49
C HIS A 57 -3.79 7.48 16.03
N ASP A 58 -2.79 6.73 15.57
CA ASP A 58 -1.39 6.94 15.95
C ASP A 58 -0.51 7.17 14.69
N PRO A 59 0.01 8.39 14.47
CA PRO A 59 0.82 8.69 13.29
C PRO A 59 2.16 7.93 13.26
N GLN A 60 2.71 7.55 14.40
CA GLN A 60 3.93 6.75 14.46
C GLN A 60 3.64 5.31 14.02
N LEU A 61 2.53 4.72 14.50
CA LEU A 61 2.11 3.40 14.03
C LEU A 61 1.73 3.42 12.55
N MET A 62 1.13 4.51 12.06
CA MET A 62 0.84 4.69 10.64
C MET A 62 2.12 4.62 9.79
N LEU A 63 3.12 5.40 10.17
CA LEU A 63 4.42 5.46 9.51
C LEU A 63 5.11 4.09 9.50
N GLU A 64 5.26 3.48 10.67
CA GLU A 64 5.93 2.19 10.81
C GLU A 64 5.21 1.09 10.02
N ARG A 65 3.87 1.06 10.08
CA ARG A 65 3.08 0.08 9.34
C ARG A 65 3.23 0.27 7.83
N GLN A 66 3.28 1.49 7.32
CA GLN A 66 3.56 1.72 5.89
C GLN A 66 4.96 1.23 5.51
N VAL A 67 5.98 1.50 6.32
CA VAL A 67 7.34 1.02 6.06
C VAL A 67 7.40 -0.51 6.04
N GLU A 68 6.77 -1.18 7.00
CA GLU A 68 6.67 -2.64 7.04
C GLU A 68 5.94 -3.20 5.80
N HIS A 69 4.85 -2.55 5.38
CA HIS A 69 4.11 -2.92 4.18
C HIS A 69 4.99 -2.82 2.93
N ILE A 70 5.62 -1.65 2.72
CA ILE A 70 6.47 -1.38 1.56
C ILE A 70 7.68 -2.32 1.56
N TYR A 71 8.28 -2.55 2.72
CA TYR A 71 9.36 -3.52 2.88
C TYR A 71 8.91 -4.91 2.43
N TRP A 72 7.76 -5.38 2.91
CA TRP A 72 7.25 -6.70 2.55
C TRP A 72 7.00 -6.82 1.04
N VAL A 73 6.33 -5.83 0.43
CA VAL A 73 6.04 -5.82 -1.02
C VAL A 73 7.34 -5.85 -1.82
N ARG A 74 8.33 -5.02 -1.47
CA ARG A 74 9.62 -4.93 -2.18
C ARG A 74 10.48 -6.20 -2.10
N HIS A 75 10.16 -7.13 -1.20
CA HIS A 75 10.90 -8.38 -1.03
C HIS A 75 10.11 -9.63 -1.49
N HIS A 76 8.79 -9.54 -1.63
CA HIS A 76 7.93 -10.72 -1.85
C HIS A 76 7.04 -10.63 -3.09
N VAL A 77 6.85 -9.44 -3.67
CA VAL A 77 5.93 -9.25 -4.82
C VAL A 77 6.73 -8.88 -6.07
N PRO A 78 6.91 -9.82 -7.01
CA PRO A 78 7.53 -9.52 -8.31
C PRO A 78 6.67 -8.54 -9.11
N GLN A 79 7.30 -7.44 -9.54
CA GLN A 79 6.70 -6.41 -10.38
C GLN A 79 7.79 -5.52 -10.96
N ASP A 80 7.42 -4.68 -11.93
CA ASP A 80 8.30 -3.70 -12.54
C ASP A 80 8.46 -2.46 -11.66
N THR A 81 8.87 -2.66 -10.42
CA THR A 81 9.30 -1.62 -9.50
C THR A 81 10.63 -2.01 -8.88
N GLU A 82 11.32 -1.04 -8.28
CA GLU A 82 12.52 -1.32 -7.50
C GLU A 82 12.19 -2.31 -6.37
N MET A 83 12.98 -3.38 -6.27
CA MET A 83 12.94 -4.40 -5.22
C MET A 83 14.13 -4.26 -4.27
N GLY A 84 14.02 -4.88 -3.08
CA GLY A 84 15.03 -4.79 -2.02
C GLY A 84 14.95 -3.48 -1.23
N MET A 85 16.04 -3.09 -0.55
CA MET A 85 16.07 -1.85 0.24
C MET A 85 16.08 -0.60 -0.66
N PRO A 86 15.29 0.44 -0.36
CA PRO A 86 15.26 1.65 -1.17
C PRO A 86 16.52 2.50 -0.97
N GLN A 87 17.06 3.06 -2.05
CA GLN A 87 18.24 3.93 -1.99
C GLN A 87 17.91 5.36 -1.56
N LYS A 88 16.70 5.85 -1.89
CA LYS A 88 16.30 7.26 -1.70
C LYS A 88 15.49 7.51 -0.42
N GLY A 89 15.09 6.46 0.28
CA GLY A 89 14.18 6.53 1.42
C GLY A 89 12.86 5.82 1.16
N TRP A 90 11.93 5.94 2.12
CA TRP A 90 10.62 5.29 2.09
C TRP A 90 9.54 6.27 1.64
N ASP A 91 8.71 5.86 0.67
CA ASP A 91 7.57 6.64 0.19
C ASP A 91 6.35 6.38 1.08
N VAL A 92 6.08 7.29 2.02
CA VAL A 92 4.98 7.20 2.99
C VAL A 92 4.09 8.44 2.90
N TYR A 93 2.82 8.31 3.27
CA TYR A 93 1.84 9.39 3.17
C TYR A 93 0.80 9.32 4.31
N VAL A 94 0.01 10.39 4.51
CA VAL A 94 -1.11 10.34 5.46
C VAL A 94 -2.25 9.53 4.84
N ASP A 95 -2.61 8.43 5.47
CA ASP A 95 -3.47 7.40 4.88
C ASP A 95 -4.67 7.09 5.77
N PHE A 96 -5.84 7.60 5.35
CA PHE A 96 -7.13 7.30 5.98
C PHE A 96 -8.01 6.42 5.09
N GLN A 97 -7.39 5.63 4.20
CA GLN A 97 -8.06 4.74 3.25
C GLN A 97 -9.17 5.47 2.46
N ASN A 98 -10.09 4.71 1.89
CA ASN A 98 -11.19 5.25 1.08
C ASN A 98 -12.30 5.92 1.91
N VAL A 99 -12.15 6.00 3.24
CA VAL A 99 -13.12 6.67 4.13
C VAL A 99 -12.78 8.12 4.41
N TYR A 100 -11.58 8.59 4.02
CA TYR A 100 -11.06 9.93 4.31
C TYR A 100 -12.09 11.04 4.05
N GLU A 101 -12.66 11.07 2.85
CA GLU A 101 -13.60 12.14 2.45
C GLU A 101 -14.89 12.09 3.27
N SER A 102 -15.47 10.89 3.43
CA SER A 102 -16.71 10.75 4.21
C SER A 102 -16.49 11.09 5.68
N ALA A 103 -15.36 10.68 6.27
CA ALA A 103 -14.97 11.06 7.63
C ALA A 103 -14.81 12.57 7.76
N TRP A 104 -14.16 13.22 6.78
CA TRP A 104 -14.02 14.68 6.73
C TRP A 104 -15.37 15.39 6.66
N LEU A 105 -16.34 14.83 5.93
CA LEU A 105 -17.69 15.36 5.81
C LEU A 105 -18.60 15.04 7.01
N GLY A 106 -18.07 14.41 8.06
CA GLY A 106 -18.78 14.17 9.33
C GLY A 106 -19.47 12.81 9.44
N CYS A 107 -19.25 11.89 8.51
CA CYS A 107 -19.68 10.50 8.68
C CYS A 107 -18.86 9.82 9.79
N THR A 108 -19.52 8.98 10.61
CA THR A 108 -18.84 8.27 11.70
C THR A 108 -18.05 7.09 11.16
N VAL A 109 -16.73 7.05 11.40
CA VAL A 109 -15.86 5.92 11.01
C VAL A 109 -16.10 4.73 11.93
N ARG A 110 -16.17 3.53 11.37
CA ARG A 110 -16.24 2.24 12.06
C ARG A 110 -15.05 1.37 11.67
N TYR A 111 -14.45 0.76 12.68
CA TYR A 111 -13.36 -0.19 12.53
C TYR A 111 -13.88 -1.60 12.80
N TYR A 112 -13.44 -2.55 11.98
CA TYR A 112 -13.85 -3.94 12.07
C TYR A 112 -12.60 -4.84 12.18
N PRO A 113 -12.67 -5.98 12.90
CA PRO A 113 -11.50 -6.86 13.09
C PRO A 113 -10.96 -7.45 11.79
N ASP A 114 -11.82 -7.74 10.83
CA ASP A 114 -11.52 -8.51 9.61
C ASP A 114 -11.88 -7.75 8.31
N GLN A 115 -12.23 -6.47 8.41
CA GLN A 115 -12.61 -5.63 7.27
C GLN A 115 -11.90 -4.28 7.32
N VAL A 116 -11.79 -3.64 6.16
CA VAL A 116 -11.31 -2.26 6.07
C VAL A 116 -12.26 -1.32 6.83
N PRO A 117 -11.79 -0.14 7.28
CA PRO A 117 -12.67 0.85 7.88
C PRO A 117 -13.77 1.26 6.91
N ASP A 118 -14.94 1.51 7.44
CA ASP A 118 -16.09 2.03 6.70
C ASP A 118 -16.74 3.17 7.48
N VAL A 119 -17.74 3.82 6.90
CA VAL A 119 -18.47 4.92 7.53
C VAL A 119 -19.95 4.64 7.64
N GLU A 120 -20.57 5.17 8.70
CA GLU A 120 -22.02 5.23 8.78
C GLU A 120 -22.55 6.34 7.86
N PRO A 121 -23.54 6.06 7.00
CA PRO A 121 -24.15 7.09 6.15
C PRO A 121 -24.78 8.20 6.99
N LEU A 122 -24.45 9.46 6.68
CA LEU A 122 -25.01 10.63 7.37
C LEU A 122 -26.47 10.91 6.98
N LEU A 123 -26.83 10.65 5.72
CA LEU A 123 -28.15 10.96 5.14
C LEU A 123 -28.92 9.69 4.82
N VAL A 124 -29.44 9.04 5.85
CA VAL A 124 -30.40 7.92 5.73
C VAL A 124 -31.80 8.45 5.99
N GLY A 125 -32.66 8.47 4.97
CA GLY A 125 -34.09 8.73 5.14
C GLY A 125 -34.72 9.81 4.26
N ASP A 126 -33.94 10.53 3.46
CA ASP A 126 -34.51 11.45 2.47
C ASP A 126 -35.03 10.65 1.26
N LYS A 127 -36.28 10.19 1.36
CA LYS A 127 -37.01 9.59 0.25
C LYS A 127 -37.36 10.71 -0.74
N LYS A 128 -36.53 10.90 -1.75
CA LYS A 128 -36.96 11.63 -2.95
C LYS A 128 -38.16 10.96 -3.59
#